data_AF-A0A2N7RV54-F1
#
_entry.id   AF-A0A2N7RV54-F1
#
_cell.length_a   1.000
_cell.length_b   1.000
_cell.length_c   1.000
_cell.angle_alpha   90.00
_cell.angle_beta   90.00
_cell.angle_gamma   90.00
#
_symmetry.space_group_name_H-M   'P 1'
#
loop_
_entity.id
_entity.type
_entity.pdbx_description
1 polymer ?
#
loop_
_entity_poly.entity_id
_entity_poly.type
_entity_poly.pdbx_seq_one_letter_code
_entity_poly.pdbx_strand_id
1 'polypeptide(L)'
;MPAEPAPARVVERPVVVERRPVETAPVDNGAAMRNEMAQAFLRDAERSLLEGKFDAAKTYLDSARRIDPGNARIDSLSRRIRERERQVLQTETTIK
;
A
#
# COMPACT_ATOMS: atom_id res chain seq x y z
N MET A 1 27.09 -72.31 -18.46
CA MET A 1 26.95 -71.16 -17.55
C MET A 1 27.57 -69.95 -18.23
N PRO A 2 26.81 -69.06 -18.89
CA PRO A 2 27.36 -67.77 -19.27
C PRO A 2 27.22 -66.80 -18.07
N ALA A 3 28.35 -66.26 -17.63
CA ALA A 3 28.41 -65.08 -16.77
C ALA A 3 28.50 -63.86 -17.69
N GLU A 4 27.56 -62.93 -17.57
CA GLU A 4 27.66 -61.59 -18.17
C GLU A 4 27.81 -60.55 -17.05
N PRO A 5 28.89 -59.74 -17.08
CA PRO A 5 29.12 -58.67 -16.12
C PRO A 5 28.35 -57.40 -16.54
N ALA A 6 27.66 -56.80 -15.58
CA ALA A 6 27.14 -55.45 -15.70
C ALA A 6 28.29 -54.42 -15.73
N PRO A 7 28.25 -53.39 -16.59
CA PRO A 7 28.99 -52.17 -16.36
C PRO A 7 28.06 -51.07 -15.83
N ALA A 8 28.48 -50.53 -14.69
CA ALA A 8 27.89 -49.37 -14.06
C ALA A 8 28.23 -48.07 -14.82
N ARG A 9 27.24 -47.17 -14.82
CA ARG A 9 27.37 -45.72 -14.63
C ARG A 9 28.21 -44.94 -15.67
N VAL A 10 27.51 -44.24 -16.56
CA VAL A 10 28.00 -42.97 -17.14
C VAL A 10 27.01 -41.87 -16.79
N VAL A 11 27.59 -40.76 -16.34
CA VAL A 11 26.97 -39.56 -15.79
C VAL A 11 26.55 -38.68 -16.96
N GLU A 12 25.28 -38.28 -17.04
CA GLU A 12 24.89 -37.12 -17.84
C GLU A 12 24.12 -36.14 -16.96
N ARG A 13 24.87 -35.21 -16.36
CA ARG A 13 24.37 -33.85 -16.08
C ARG A 13 24.78 -33.06 -17.32
N PRO A 14 23.83 -32.66 -18.17
CA PRO A 14 23.46 -31.24 -18.18
C PRO A 14 21.96 -31.08 -18.51
N VAL A 15 21.19 -30.23 -17.85
CA VAL A 15 21.08 -28.84 -18.29
C VAL A 15 20.36 -28.04 -17.20
N VAL A 16 20.97 -26.92 -16.84
CA VAL A 16 20.33 -25.82 -16.13
C VAL A 16 19.42 -25.11 -17.12
N VAL A 17 18.15 -25.49 -17.19
CA VAL A 17 17.03 -24.70 -17.74
C VAL A 17 15.83 -25.17 -16.91
N GLU A 18 15.36 -24.40 -15.94
CA GLU A 18 14.32 -23.43 -16.24
C GLU A 18 14.40 -22.26 -15.25
N ARG A 19 14.92 -21.14 -15.74
CA ARG A 19 14.66 -19.85 -15.11
C ARG A 19 13.22 -19.49 -15.42
N ARG A 20 12.36 -19.60 -14.41
CA ARG A 20 11.36 -18.63 -13.95
C ARG A 20 10.33 -19.40 -13.13
N PRO A 21 10.20 -19.14 -11.82
CA PRO A 21 8.91 -19.35 -11.20
C PRO A 21 7.95 -18.47 -12.00
N VAL A 22 7.01 -19.07 -12.74
CA VAL A 22 5.81 -18.34 -13.12
C VAL A 22 5.13 -18.00 -11.81
N GLU A 23 5.45 -16.80 -11.34
CA GLU A 23 4.76 -16.06 -10.32
C GLU A 23 3.35 -15.77 -10.86
N THR A 24 2.47 -16.76 -10.81
CA THR A 24 1.05 -16.45 -10.69
C THR A 24 0.86 -15.90 -9.29
N ALA A 25 1.23 -14.63 -9.09
CA ALA A 25 0.83 -13.87 -7.93
C ALA A 25 -0.69 -14.06 -7.78
N PRO A 26 -1.19 -14.40 -6.59
CA PRO A 26 -2.63 -14.47 -6.37
C PRO A 26 -3.16 -13.10 -6.73
N VAL A 27 -4.12 -13.06 -7.66
CA VAL A 27 -4.82 -11.85 -8.09
C VAL A 27 -4.98 -10.90 -6.92
N ASP A 28 -4.34 -9.72 -7.02
CA ASP A 28 -4.25 -8.65 -6.02
C ASP A 28 -5.61 -8.04 -5.65
N ASN A 29 -6.72 -8.78 -5.76
CA ASN A 29 -8.07 -8.37 -5.37
C ASN A 29 -8.10 -7.80 -3.94
N GLY A 30 -7.31 -8.37 -3.04
CA GLY A 30 -7.14 -7.84 -1.68
C GLY A 30 -6.40 -6.51 -1.64
N ALA A 31 -5.37 -6.30 -2.47
CA ALA A 31 -4.64 -5.05 -2.56
C ALA A 31 -5.44 -3.95 -3.28
N ALA A 32 -6.19 -4.32 -4.33
CA ALA A 32 -7.11 -3.44 -5.03
C ALA A 32 -8.22 -2.94 -4.10
N MET A 33 -8.88 -3.84 -3.37
CA MET A 33 -9.92 -3.48 -2.40
C MET A 33 -9.36 -2.58 -1.27
N ARG A 34 -8.16 -2.89 -0.76
CA ARG A 34 -7.46 -2.02 0.20
C ARG A 34 -7.17 -0.64 -0.39
N ASN A 35 -6.69 -0.57 -1.62
CA ASN A 35 -6.45 0.70 -2.30
C ASN A 35 -7.75 1.51 -2.40
N GLU A 36 -8.86 0.89 -2.82
CA GLU A 36 -10.17 1.53 -2.91
C GLU A 36 -10.65 2.07 -1.55
N MET A 37 -10.47 1.29 -0.48
CA MET A 37 -10.78 1.73 0.88
C MET A 37 -9.91 2.92 1.31
N ALA A 38 -8.60 2.87 1.06
CA ALA A 38 -7.70 3.98 1.34
C ALA A 38 -8.13 5.25 0.58
N GLN A 39 -8.52 5.11 -0.69
CA GLN A 39 -9.05 6.23 -1.48
C GLN A 39 -10.37 6.77 -0.93
N ALA A 40 -11.26 5.91 -0.43
CA ALA A 40 -12.51 6.34 0.22
C ALA A 40 -12.21 7.18 1.47
N PHE A 41 -11.34 6.69 2.35
CA PHE A 41 -10.90 7.45 3.52
C PHE A 41 -10.24 8.79 3.15
N LEU A 42 -9.44 8.82 2.09
CA LEU A 42 -8.82 10.07 1.60
C LEU A 42 -9.87 11.09 1.14
N ARG A 43 -10.95 10.66 0.47
CA ARG A 43 -12.05 11.54 0.06
C ARG A 43 -12.80 12.09 1.28
N ASP A 44 -13.08 11.24 2.28
CA ASP A 44 -13.75 11.66 3.51
C ASP A 44 -12.87 12.62 4.34
N ALA A 45 -11.56 12.40 4.35
CA ALA A 45 -10.60 13.32 4.96
C ALA A 45 -10.61 14.69 4.29
N GLU A 46 -10.60 14.73 2.95
CA GLU A 46 -10.65 15.97 2.20
C GLU A 46 -11.97 16.71 2.39
N ARG A 47 -13.09 16.00 2.36
CA ARG A 47 -14.41 16.56 2.66
C ARG A 47 -14.45 17.18 4.07
N SER A 48 -13.96 16.43 5.07
CA SER A 48 -13.92 16.90 6.45
C SER A 48 -13.02 18.14 6.61
N LEU A 49 -11.90 18.20 5.89
CA LEU A 49 -11.04 19.38 5.83
C LEU A 49 -11.78 20.61 5.29
N LEU A 50 -12.57 20.44 4.22
CA LEU A 50 -13.36 21.53 3.64
C LEU A 50 -14.48 22.00 4.57
N GLU A 51 -15.08 21.08 5.33
CA GLU A 51 -16.09 21.37 6.36
C GLU A 51 -15.49 21.97 7.65
N GLY A 52 -14.16 22.14 7.74
CA GLY A 52 -13.48 22.62 8.95
C GLY A 52 -13.43 21.59 10.09
N LYS A 53 -13.81 20.34 9.83
CA LYS A 53 -13.79 19.22 10.78
C LYS A 53 -12.40 18.59 10.81
N PHE A 54 -11.41 19.31 11.33
CA PHE A 54 -10.00 18.90 11.31
C PHE A 54 -9.74 17.58 12.06
N ASP A 55 -10.44 17.34 13.16
CA ASP A 55 -10.31 16.10 13.94
C ASP A 55 -10.80 14.87 13.17
N ALA A 56 -11.98 14.97 12.53
CA ALA A 56 -12.49 13.95 11.64
C ALA A 56 -11.54 13.70 10.46
N ALA A 57 -11.02 14.78 9.85
CA ALA A 57 -10.06 14.67 8.76
C ALA A 57 -8.78 13.91 9.18
N LYS A 58 -8.25 14.16 10.38
CA LYS A 58 -7.11 13.42 10.94
C LYS A 58 -7.43 11.94 11.14
N THR A 59 -8.61 11.63 11.66
CA THR A 59 -9.07 10.25 11.88
C THR A 59 -9.17 9.47 10.56
N TYR A 60 -9.73 10.08 9.52
CA TYR A 60 -9.79 9.46 8.19
C TYR A 60 -8.40 9.25 7.58
N LEU A 61 -7.46 10.18 7.77
CA LEU A 61 -6.07 9.99 7.32
C LEU A 61 -5.35 8.87 8.06
N ASP A 62 -5.61 8.67 9.35
CA ASP A 62 -5.06 7.54 10.10
C ASP A 62 -5.54 6.20 9.52
N SER A 63 -6.85 6.09 9.26
CA SER A 63 -7.44 4.91 8.60
C SER A 63 -6.84 4.65 7.22
N ALA A 64 -6.69 5.69 6.39
CA ALA A 64 -6.04 5.58 5.08
C ALA A 64 -4.58 5.09 5.21
N ARG A 65 -3.83 5.61 6.18
CA ARG A 65 -2.42 5.26 6.41
C ARG A 65 -2.23 3.83 6.87
N ARG A 66 -3.16 3.28 7.65
CA ARG A 66 -3.13 1.86 8.05
C ARG A 66 -3.28 0.92 6.86
N ILE A 67 -3.94 1.37 5.80
CA ILE A 67 -4.24 0.56 4.62
C ILE A 67 -3.18 0.74 3.54
N ASP A 68 -2.78 1.98 3.28
CA ASP A 68 -1.77 2.36 2.30
C ASP A 68 -0.80 3.40 2.89
N PRO A 69 0.20 2.96 3.67
CA PRO A 69 1.14 3.86 4.33
C PRO A 69 2.08 4.59 3.36
N GLY A 70 2.20 4.12 2.11
CA GLY A 70 3.04 4.72 1.08
C GLY A 70 2.35 5.83 0.28
N ASN A 71 1.10 6.17 0.60
CA ASN A 71 0.32 7.09 -0.21
C ASN A 71 0.69 8.56 0.03
N ALA A 72 1.34 9.19 -0.94
CA ALA A 72 1.73 10.59 -0.89
C ALA A 72 0.56 11.59 -0.66
N ARG A 73 -0.69 11.20 -0.98
CA ARG A 73 -1.87 12.04 -0.69
C ARG A 73 -2.11 12.20 0.81
N ILE A 74 -1.76 11.20 1.62
CA ILE A 74 -1.92 11.26 3.07
C ILE A 74 -1.02 12.35 3.65
N ASP A 75 0.24 12.42 3.24
CA ASP A 75 1.17 13.46 3.71
C ASP A 75 0.74 14.85 3.27
N SER A 76 0.29 14.97 2.02
CA SER A 76 -0.22 16.22 1.44
C SER A 76 -1.43 16.74 2.22
N LEU A 77 -2.43 15.89 2.47
CA LEU A 77 -3.61 16.25 3.26
C LEU A 77 -3.26 16.51 4.73
N SER A 78 -2.35 15.75 5.33
CA SER A 78 -1.91 15.96 6.72
C SER A 78 -1.26 17.34 6.92
N ARG A 79 -0.51 17.83 5.93
CA ARG A 79 0.05 19.19 5.97
C ARG A 79 -1.06 20.24 5.82
N ARG A 80 -1.97 20.07 4.84
CA ARG A 80 -3.10 20.99 4.62
C ARG A 80 -4.01 21.11 5.84
N ILE A 81 -4.31 20.01 6.53
CA ILE A 81 -5.11 20.02 7.76
C ILE A 81 -4.45 20.88 8.85
N ARG A 82 -3.16 20.66 9.12
CA ARG A 82 -2.43 21.42 10.14
C ARG A 82 -2.36 22.91 9.83
N GLU A 83 -2.13 23.25 8.57
CA GLU A 83 -2.11 24.64 8.12
C GLU A 83 -3.48 25.30 8.28
N ARG A 84 -4.55 24.63 7.83
CA ARG A 84 -5.91 25.17 7.87
C ARG A 84 -6.43 25.30 9.29
N GLU A 85 -6.16 24.31 10.15
CA GLU A 85 -6.49 24.34 11.57
C GLU A 85 -5.82 25.54 12.26
N ARG A 86 -4.53 25.77 11.98
CA ARG A 86 -3.82 26.93 12.50
C ARG A 86 -4.40 28.26 11.99
N GLN A 87 -4.73 28.34 10.69
CA GLN A 87 -5.33 29.53 10.11
C GLN A 87 -6.66 29.87 10.79
N VAL A 88 -7.54 28.88 10.98
CA VAL A 88 -8.85 29.08 11.61
C VAL A 88 -8.69 29.60 13.03
N LEU A 89 -7.83 28.97 13.83
CA LEU A 89 -7.52 29.41 15.19
C LEU A 89 -7.02 30.86 15.26
N GLN A 90 -6.19 31.28 14.30
CA GLN A 90 -5.67 32.65 14.21
C GLN A 90 -6.75 33.67 13.78
N THR A 91 -7.64 33.28 12.87
CA THR A 91 -8.73 34.15 12.43
C THR A 91 -9.79 34.34 13.51
N GLU A 92 -10.08 33.32 14.31
CA GLU A 92 -11.04 33.41 15.43
C GLU A 92 -10.49 34.25 16.61
N THR A 93 -9.17 34.32 16.79
CA THR A 93 -8.56 35.19 17.81
C THR A 93 -8.36 36.64 17.35
N THR A 94 -8.55 36.92 16.06
CA THR A 94 -8.44 38.27 15.48
C THR A 94 -9.81 38.95 15.44
N ILE A 95 -10.51 39.01 16.56
CA ILE A 95 -11.72 39.83 16.70
C ILE A 95 -11.29 41.16 17.32
N LYS A 96 -11.41 42.24 16.54
CA LYS A 96 -11.29 43.64 16.96
C LYS A 96 -12.67 44.21 17.28
#